data_AF-A0A7X6WL74-F1
#
_entry.id   AF-A0A7X6WL74-F1
#
_cell.length_a   1.000
_cell.length_b   1.000
_cell.length_c   1.000
_cell.angle_alpha   90.00
_cell.angle_beta   90.00
_cell.angle_gamma   90.00
#
_symmetry.space_group_name_H-M   'P 1'
#
loop_
_entity.id
_entity.type
_entity.pdbx_description
1 polymer ?
#
loop_
_entity_poly.entity_id
_entity_poly.type
_entity_poly.pdbx_seq_one_letter_code
_entity_poly.pdbx_strand_id
1 'polypeptide(L)'
;KTLYPTHKGMTLIEILNVPELKVPDLTVKWENDLRKIEAGQKDAQKFLTEIKDFTRQLVADGLKATRRPILRPGEESLGNCPLCGQPVRELPKSYTCLGSPDSCRFVIWKEICGKQVTPTQAKRIIKKGESLILKGFVSRQGETFAGKLKINPEGRIMVERVNQK
;
A
#
# COMPACT_ATOMS: atom_id res chain seq x y z
N LYS A 1 -1.58 -18.68 -30.92
CA LYS A 1 -1.56 -17.40 -30.19
C LYS A 1 -1.81 -17.70 -28.73
N THR A 2 -0.94 -17.24 -27.82
CA THR A 2 -1.07 -17.46 -26.37
C THR A 2 -1.44 -16.14 -25.72
N LEU A 3 -2.36 -16.17 -24.76
CA LEU A 3 -2.78 -15.01 -23.99
C LEU A 3 -2.03 -14.98 -22.66
N TYR A 4 -1.48 -13.83 -22.30
CA TYR A 4 -0.84 -13.61 -21.02
C TYR A 4 -1.55 -12.47 -20.28
N PRO A 5 -1.82 -12.61 -18.97
CA PRO A 5 -2.42 -11.54 -18.19
C PRO A 5 -1.44 -10.38 -18.03
N THR A 6 -1.98 -9.16 -18.00
CA THR A 6 -1.19 -7.98 -17.67
C THR A 6 -0.84 -7.98 -16.18
N HIS A 7 0.20 -7.22 -15.80
CA HIS A 7 0.55 -7.03 -14.39
C HIS A 7 -0.63 -6.51 -13.54
N LYS A 8 -1.44 -5.59 -14.11
CA LYS A 8 -2.68 -5.11 -13.48
C LYS A 8 -3.68 -6.24 -13.24
N GLY A 9 -3.85 -7.15 -14.21
CA GLY A 9 -4.73 -8.32 -14.08
C GLY A 9 -4.27 -9.28 -12.98
N MET A 10 -2.97 -9.60 -12.94
CA MET A 10 -2.41 -10.45 -11.87
C MET A 10 -2.59 -9.81 -10.49
N THR A 11 -2.30 -8.51 -10.38
CA THR A 11 -2.45 -7.77 -9.12
C THR A 11 -3.90 -7.72 -8.64
N LEU A 12 -4.86 -7.55 -9.55
CA LEU A 12 -6.28 -7.55 -9.21
C LEU A 12 -6.71 -8.88 -8.59
N ILE A 13 -6.29 -10.01 -9.18
CA ILE A 13 -6.61 -11.35 -8.67
C ILE A 13 -6.02 -11.56 -7.28
N GLU A 14 -4.81 -11.05 -7.00
CA GLU A 14 -4.22 -11.16 -5.66
C GLU A 14 -4.95 -10.31 -4.61
N ILE A 15 -5.36 -9.08 -4.98
CA ILE A 15 -6.04 -8.14 -4.07
C ILE A 15 -7.47 -8.58 -3.74
N LEU A 16 -8.15 -9.25 -4.68
CA LEU A 16 -9.54 -9.66 -4.50
C LEU A 16 -9.65 -10.67 -3.34
N ASN A 17 -10.01 -10.24 -2.13
CA ASN A 17 -10.11 -11.12 -0.97
C ASN A 17 -11.48 -11.84 -0.89
N VAL A 18 -11.93 -12.36 -2.03
CA VAL A 18 -13.24 -13.01 -2.19
C VAL A 18 -13.01 -14.29 -3.00
N PRO A 19 -12.78 -15.43 -2.32
CA PRO A 19 -12.44 -16.69 -2.99
C PRO A 19 -13.49 -17.12 -4.02
N GLU A 20 -14.77 -16.87 -3.73
CA GLU A 20 -15.91 -17.28 -4.57
C GLU A 20 -15.90 -16.61 -5.95
N LEU A 21 -15.30 -15.43 -6.08
CA LEU A 21 -15.16 -14.73 -7.37
C LEU A 21 -13.97 -15.22 -8.20
N LYS A 22 -13.09 -16.04 -7.63
CA LYS A 22 -11.88 -16.57 -8.31
C LYS A 22 -12.07 -17.99 -8.83
N VAL A 23 -13.17 -18.64 -8.47
CA VAL A 23 -13.46 -20.03 -8.82
C VAL A 23 -14.68 -20.09 -9.75
N PRO A 24 -14.73 -21.07 -10.66
CA PRO A 24 -15.80 -21.16 -11.66
C PRO A 24 -17.17 -21.51 -11.07
N ASP A 25 -17.24 -22.05 -9.85
CA ASP A 25 -18.46 -22.58 -9.23
C ASP A 25 -19.58 -21.53 -9.12
N LEU A 26 -19.24 -20.28 -8.78
CA LEU A 26 -20.24 -19.22 -8.68
C LEU A 26 -20.86 -18.88 -10.04
N THR A 27 -20.04 -18.88 -11.10
CA THR A 27 -20.50 -18.71 -12.47
C THR A 27 -21.45 -19.83 -12.87
N VAL A 28 -21.10 -21.09 -12.56
CA VAL A 28 -21.98 -22.25 -12.82
C VAL A 28 -23.32 -22.11 -12.11
N LYS A 29 -23.30 -21.67 -10.85
CA LYS A 29 -24.52 -21.44 -10.07
C LYS A 29 -25.43 -20.40 -10.74
N TRP A 30 -24.88 -19.26 -11.18
CA TRP A 30 -25.65 -18.21 -11.82
C TRP A 30 -26.26 -18.66 -13.15
N GLU A 31 -25.50 -19.37 -13.99
CA GLU A 31 -26.01 -19.92 -15.25
C GLU A 31 -27.18 -20.89 -15.03
N ASN A 32 -27.09 -21.74 -14.01
CA ASN A 32 -28.18 -22.66 -13.65
C ASN A 32 -29.42 -21.92 -13.13
N ASP A 33 -29.23 -20.86 -12.34
CA ASP A 33 -30.33 -20.04 -11.84
C ASP A 33 -31.02 -19.28 -12.98
N LEU A 34 -30.26 -18.75 -13.94
CA LEU A 34 -30.81 -18.07 -15.12
C LEU A 34 -31.66 -19.03 -15.98
N ARG A 35 -31.22 -20.27 -16.19
CA ARG A 35 -32.02 -21.30 -16.90
C ARG A 35 -33.32 -21.62 -16.18
N LYS A 36 -33.30 -21.69 -14.85
CA LYS A 36 -34.53 -21.92 -14.07
C LYS A 36 -35.49 -20.74 -14.17
N ILE A 37 -34.99 -19.51 -14.25
CA ILE A 37 -35.82 -18.31 -14.47
C ILE A 37 -36.46 -18.36 -15.85
N GLU A 38 -35.68 -18.67 -16.89
CA GLU A 38 -36.19 -18.84 -18.26
C GLU A 38 -37.30 -19.91 -18.34
N ALA A 39 -37.13 -21.02 -17.60
CA ALA A 39 -38.12 -22.08 -17.51
C ALA A 39 -39.33 -21.76 -16.58
N GLY A 40 -39.39 -20.56 -15.97
CA GLY A 40 -40.43 -20.18 -15.01
C GLY A 40 -40.37 -20.92 -13.67
N GLN A 41 -39.26 -21.58 -13.37
CA GLN A 41 -39.04 -22.42 -12.17
C GLN A 41 -38.37 -21.66 -11.02
N LYS A 42 -37.89 -20.43 -11.25
CA LYS A 42 -37.30 -19.56 -10.23
C LYS A 42 -37.79 -18.13 -10.41
N ASP A 43 -38.04 -17.46 -9.29
CA ASP A 43 -38.45 -16.06 -9.27
C ASP A 43 -37.27 -15.12 -9.62
N ALA A 44 -37.45 -14.32 -10.68
CA ALA A 44 -36.44 -13.39 -11.16
C ALA A 44 -36.15 -12.26 -10.15
N GLN A 45 -37.18 -11.80 -9.43
CA GLN A 45 -37.04 -10.70 -8.48
C GLN A 45 -36.19 -11.11 -7.26
N LYS A 46 -36.40 -12.34 -6.78
CA LYS A 46 -35.61 -12.96 -5.73
C LYS A 46 -34.15 -13.13 -6.15
N PHE A 47 -33.90 -13.63 -7.37
CA PHE A 47 -32.54 -13.74 -7.91
C PHE A 47 -31.81 -12.38 -7.95
N LEU A 48 -32.47 -11.32 -8.42
CA LEU A 48 -31.89 -9.98 -8.43
C LEU A 48 -31.63 -9.44 -7.02
N THR A 49 -32.49 -9.77 -6.06
CA THR A 49 -32.28 -9.43 -4.65
C THR A 49 -31.04 -10.13 -4.09
N GLU A 50 -30.88 -11.42 -4.36
CA GLU A 50 -29.70 -12.21 -3.95
C GLU A 50 -28.39 -11.61 -4.49
N ILE A 51 -28.35 -11.17 -5.76
CA ILE A 51 -27.18 -10.50 -6.35
C ILE A 51 -26.88 -9.17 -5.66
N LYS A 52 -27.90 -8.36 -5.38
CA LYS A 52 -27.74 -7.07 -4.70
C LYS A 52 -27.16 -7.26 -3.29
N ASP A 53 -27.67 -8.23 -2.55
CA ASP A 53 -27.21 -8.50 -1.19
C ASP A 53 -25.79 -9.06 -1.17
N PHE A 54 -25.46 -9.96 -2.09
CA PHE A 54 -24.09 -10.41 -2.29
C PHE A 54 -23.15 -9.22 -2.59
N THR A 55 -23.52 -8.35 -3.52
CA THR A 55 -22.72 -7.17 -3.88
C THR A 55 -22.52 -6.22 -2.69
N ARG A 56 -23.56 -5.98 -1.88
CA ARG A 56 -23.46 -5.16 -0.66
C ARG A 56 -22.49 -5.77 0.35
N GLN A 57 -22.57 -7.08 0.56
CA GLN A 57 -21.68 -7.79 1.47
C GLN A 57 -20.22 -7.70 1.01
N LEU A 58 -19.98 -7.91 -0.28
CA LEU A 58 -18.65 -7.77 -0.88
C LEU A 58 -18.05 -6.37 -0.69
N VAL A 59 -18.84 -5.32 -0.91
CA VAL A 59 -18.38 -3.94 -0.70
C VAL A 59 -18.09 -3.71 0.78
N ALA A 60 -18.96 -4.16 1.68
CA ALA A 60 -18.77 -4.02 3.12
C ALA A 60 -17.48 -4.72 3.62
N ASP A 61 -17.22 -5.94 3.14
CA ASP A 61 -16.03 -6.70 3.52
C ASP A 61 -14.76 -6.18 2.85
N GLY A 62 -14.87 -5.71 1.60
CA GLY A 62 -13.80 -5.01 0.90
C GLY A 62 -13.38 -3.73 1.63
N LEU A 63 -14.33 -2.93 2.12
CA LEU A 63 -14.06 -1.73 2.91
C LEU A 63 -13.37 -2.03 4.26
N LYS A 64 -13.67 -3.18 4.88
CA LYS A 64 -12.94 -3.65 6.07
C LYS A 64 -11.51 -4.10 5.69
N ALA A 65 -11.35 -4.79 4.56
CA ALA A 65 -10.07 -5.30 4.08
C ALA A 65 -9.13 -4.19 3.55
N THR A 66 -9.66 -3.08 3.02
CA THR A 66 -8.86 -1.90 2.59
C THR A 66 -8.08 -1.22 3.72
N ARG A 67 -8.26 -1.66 4.98
CA ARG A 67 -7.42 -1.28 6.12
C ARG A 67 -6.09 -2.04 6.20
N ARG A 68 -5.87 -3.04 5.34
CA ARG A 68 -4.57 -3.69 5.16
C ARG A 68 -3.85 -3.07 3.97
N PRO A 69 -2.86 -2.22 4.18
CA PRO A 69 -2.04 -1.73 3.07
C PRO A 69 -1.18 -2.89 2.55
N ILE A 70 -1.59 -3.43 1.40
CA ILE A 70 -0.89 -4.52 0.70
C ILE A 70 0.28 -3.91 -0.09
N LEU A 71 1.47 -4.50 0.03
CA LEU A 71 2.55 -4.28 -0.94
C LEU A 71 2.07 -4.78 -2.30
N ARG A 72 2.27 -4.01 -3.37
CA ARG A 72 1.89 -4.51 -4.69
C ARG A 72 2.76 -5.71 -5.04
N PRO A 73 2.28 -6.68 -5.83
CA PRO A 73 3.09 -7.81 -6.26
C PRO A 73 4.32 -7.29 -7.01
N GLY A 74 5.53 -7.70 -6.60
CA GLY A 74 6.79 -7.18 -7.13
C GLY A 74 7.33 -5.90 -6.46
N GLU A 75 6.63 -5.36 -5.46
CA GLU A 75 7.12 -4.24 -4.64
C GLU A 75 7.94 -4.78 -3.46
N GLU A 76 9.25 -4.51 -3.45
CA GLU A 76 10.10 -4.85 -2.31
C GLU A 76 9.88 -3.89 -1.14
N SER A 77 9.75 -4.43 0.07
CA SER A 77 9.78 -3.61 1.27
C SER A 77 11.16 -2.96 1.48
N LEU A 78 11.16 -1.72 1.97
CA LEU A 78 12.38 -1.04 2.42
C LEU A 78 12.83 -1.46 3.83
N GLY A 79 12.08 -2.36 4.48
CA GLY A 79 12.33 -2.85 5.84
C GLY A 79 11.15 -2.57 6.77
N ASN A 80 11.29 -3.03 8.01
CA ASN A 80 10.27 -2.90 9.05
C ASN A 80 10.31 -1.50 9.69
N CYS A 81 9.15 -0.88 9.83
CA CYS A 81 8.98 0.42 10.43
C CYS A 81 9.51 0.44 11.88
N PRO A 82 10.35 1.41 12.25
CA PRO A 82 10.93 1.48 13.58
C PRO A 82 9.90 1.83 14.68
N LEU A 83 8.70 2.32 14.33
CA LEU A 83 7.66 2.66 15.30
C LEU A 83 6.69 1.51 15.60
N CYS A 84 6.33 0.71 14.58
CA CYS A 84 5.26 -0.28 14.70
C CYS A 84 5.59 -1.66 14.12
N GLY A 85 6.81 -1.83 13.57
CA GLY A 85 7.27 -3.10 12.98
C GLY A 85 6.67 -3.46 11.62
N GLN A 86 5.62 -2.75 11.15
CA GLN A 86 5.00 -3.02 9.85
C GLN A 86 5.92 -2.66 8.68
N PRO A 87 5.79 -3.28 7.50
CA PRO A 87 6.68 -3.00 6.38
C PRO A 87 6.57 -1.54 5.91
N VAL A 88 7.66 -0.99 5.37
CA VAL A 88 7.69 0.31 4.69
C VAL A 88 7.71 0.09 3.18
N ARG A 89 6.86 0.83 2.46
CA ARG A 89 6.76 0.78 0.99
C ARG A 89 7.25 2.07 0.34
N GLU A 90 7.52 2.01 -0.96
CA GLU A 90 7.89 3.17 -1.76
C GLU A 90 6.69 3.78 -2.47
N LEU A 91 6.52 5.09 -2.32
CA LEU A 91 5.56 5.89 -3.06
C LEU A 91 6.29 6.91 -3.93
N PRO A 92 5.62 7.52 -4.93
CA PRO A 92 6.25 8.52 -5.79
C PRO A 92 6.90 9.69 -5.04
N LYS A 93 6.36 10.09 -3.88
CA LYS A 93 6.85 11.23 -3.09
C LYS A 93 7.46 10.87 -1.72
N SER A 94 7.34 9.62 -1.28
CA SER A 94 7.70 9.23 0.08
C SER A 94 8.00 7.74 0.21
N TYR A 95 8.62 7.36 1.33
CA TYR A 95 8.68 6.00 1.84
C TYR A 95 7.76 5.94 3.05
N THR A 96 6.70 5.14 2.98
CA THR A 96 5.56 5.22 3.90
C THR A 96 5.33 3.88 4.58
N CYS A 97 5.14 3.93 5.89
CA CYS A 97 4.77 2.76 6.69
C CYS A 97 3.40 2.20 6.29
N LEU A 98 3.28 0.87 6.29
CA LEU A 98 2.04 0.12 6.09
C LEU A 98 1.27 -0.15 7.39
N GLY A 99 1.59 0.56 8.47
CA GLY A 99 0.74 0.55 9.67
C GLY A 99 -0.58 1.27 9.44
N SER A 100 -1.57 1.02 10.30
CA SER A 100 -2.82 1.80 10.27
C SER A 100 -2.51 3.28 10.52
N PRO A 101 -3.06 4.24 9.73
CA PRO A 101 -2.85 5.68 9.92
C PRO A 101 -3.25 6.21 11.31
N ASP A 102 -4.10 5.48 12.02
CA ASP A 102 -4.51 5.77 13.41
C ASP A 102 -3.44 5.37 14.44
N SER A 103 -2.60 4.39 14.08
CA SER A 103 -1.59 3.78 14.97
C SER A 103 -0.15 4.17 14.63
N CYS A 104 0.16 4.48 13.37
CA CYS A 104 1.51 4.79 12.92
C CYS A 104 1.47 5.71 11.70
N ARG A 105 2.14 6.87 11.81
CA ARG A 105 2.26 7.87 10.73
C ARG A 105 3.69 8.04 10.25
N PHE A 106 4.52 7.00 10.41
CA PHE A 106 5.92 7.05 9.98
C PHE A 106 6.02 7.25 8.46
N VAL A 107 6.72 8.32 8.08
CA VAL A 107 6.94 8.71 6.69
C VAL A 107 8.31 9.33 6.52
N ILE A 108 9.02 8.93 5.47
CA ILE A 108 10.25 9.56 5.01
C ILE A 108 9.93 10.22 3.68
N TRP A 109 9.95 11.54 3.61
CA TRP A 109 9.78 12.25 2.35
C TRP A 109 10.98 12.04 1.44
N LYS A 110 10.75 11.88 0.14
CA LYS A 110 11.83 11.78 -0.85
C LYS A 110 12.59 13.08 -1.00
N GLU A 111 12.00 14.21 -0.64
CA GLU A 111 12.68 15.49 -0.62
C GLU A 111 12.64 16.11 0.78
N ILE A 112 13.83 16.43 1.32
CA ILE A 112 13.99 17.05 2.64
C ILE A 112 15.03 18.17 2.52
N CYS A 113 14.63 19.41 2.79
CA CYS A 113 15.49 20.59 2.70
C CYS A 113 16.26 20.68 1.36
N GLY A 114 15.57 20.45 0.24
CA GLY A 114 16.14 20.48 -1.11
C GLY A 114 16.99 19.26 -1.49
N LYS A 115 17.10 18.24 -0.62
CA LYS A 115 17.83 17.01 -0.90
C LYS A 115 16.92 15.84 -1.17
N GLN A 116 17.25 15.10 -2.23
CA GLN A 116 16.62 13.84 -2.58
C GLN A 116 17.15 12.71 -1.69
N VAL A 117 16.22 11.96 -1.08
CA VAL A 117 16.48 10.78 -0.26
C VAL A 117 16.31 9.55 -1.14
N THR A 118 17.41 8.85 -1.40
CA THR A 118 17.43 7.61 -2.19
C THR A 118 16.85 6.42 -1.42
N PRO A 119 16.39 5.36 -2.11
CA PRO A 119 15.91 4.14 -1.44
C PRO A 119 16.96 3.52 -0.50
N THR A 120 18.24 3.55 -0.88
CA THR A 120 19.35 3.06 -0.06
C THR A 120 19.51 3.86 1.24
N GLN A 121 19.37 5.18 1.17
CA GLN A 121 19.38 6.05 2.35
C GLN A 121 18.16 5.79 3.24
N ALA A 122 16.97 5.62 2.65
CA ALA A 122 15.76 5.29 3.39
C ALA A 122 15.88 3.93 4.12
N LYS A 123 16.35 2.87 3.43
CA LYS A 123 16.65 1.56 4.04
C LYS A 123 17.62 1.69 5.24
N ARG A 124 18.64 2.54 5.12
CA ARG A 124 19.57 2.81 6.22
C ARG A 124 18.89 3.52 7.39
N ILE A 125 18.13 4.58 7.13
CA ILE A 125 17.41 5.34 8.17
C ILE A 125 16.45 4.42 8.92
N ILE A 126 15.72 3.56 8.21
CA ILE A 126 14.81 2.56 8.81
C ILE A 126 15.58 1.59 9.72
N LYS A 127 16.74 1.09 9.28
CA LYS A 127 17.52 0.08 10.01
C LYS A 127 18.36 0.64 11.16
N LYS A 128 18.89 1.86 11.03
CA LYS A 128 19.87 2.45 11.94
C LYS A 128 19.35 3.67 12.71
N GLY A 129 18.17 4.18 12.36
CA GLY A 129 17.62 5.42 12.93
C GLY A 129 18.22 6.71 12.36
N GLU A 130 19.28 6.62 11.55
CA GLU A 130 19.93 7.78 10.94
C GLU A 130 20.60 7.48 9.58
N SER A 131 20.79 8.53 8.78
CA SER A 131 21.57 8.49 7.53
C SER A 131 23.07 8.69 7.79
N LEU A 132 23.87 8.49 6.74
CA LEU A 132 25.22 9.06 6.70
C LEU A 132 25.16 10.59 6.61
N ILE A 133 26.32 11.24 6.75
CA ILE A 133 26.44 12.68 6.49
C ILE A 133 26.17 12.92 4.99
N LEU A 134 25.14 13.72 4.72
CA LEU A 134 24.75 14.17 3.39
C LEU A 134 25.12 15.65 3.25
N LYS A 135 25.68 16.01 2.10
CA LYS A 135 26.04 17.40 1.78
C LYS A 135 24.96 18.05 0.92
N GLY A 136 24.80 19.36 1.09
CA GLY A 136 23.99 20.22 0.23
C GLY A 136 22.52 20.34 0.65
N PHE A 137 22.22 20.17 1.93
CA PHE A 137 20.92 20.60 2.45
C PHE A 137 20.82 22.12 2.36
N VAL A 138 19.65 22.64 2.06
CA VAL A 138 19.42 24.08 1.91
C VAL A 138 18.69 24.60 3.16
N SER A 139 19.26 25.65 3.77
CA SER A 139 18.65 26.32 4.92
C SER A 139 17.50 27.23 4.49
N ARG A 140 16.71 27.73 5.45
CA ARG A 140 15.68 28.75 5.15
C ARG A 140 16.27 30.04 4.55
N GLN A 141 17.54 30.31 4.81
CA GLN A 141 18.27 31.48 4.31
C GLN A 141 18.94 31.20 2.95
N GLY A 142 18.75 30.00 2.37
CA GLY A 142 19.32 29.61 1.07
C GLY A 142 20.74 29.03 1.16
N GLU A 143 21.36 29.04 2.33
CA GLU A 143 22.72 28.51 2.52
C GLU A 143 22.75 26.99 2.48
N THR A 144 23.79 26.43 1.86
CA THR A 144 23.99 24.98 1.83
C THR A 144 24.79 24.50 3.03
N PHE A 145 24.41 23.36 3.60
CA PHE A 145 25.10 22.76 4.73
C PHE A 145 25.16 21.23 4.65
N ALA A 146 26.05 20.63 5.44
CA ALA A 146 26.13 19.19 5.63
C ALA A 146 25.39 18.77 6.90
N GLY A 147 24.71 17.63 6.84
CA GLY A 147 23.93 17.13 7.96
C GLY A 147 23.61 15.65 7.84
N LYS A 148 22.94 15.09 8.83
CA LYS A 148 22.39 13.74 8.80
C LYS A 148 20.88 13.79 9.03
N LEU A 149 20.16 12.84 8.45
CA LEU A 149 18.75 12.63 8.71
C LEU A 149 18.62 11.67 9.89
N LYS A 150 17.82 12.02 10.90
CA LYS A 150 17.61 11.19 12.10
C LYS A 150 16.13 11.11 12.43
N ILE A 151 15.71 9.95 12.93
CA ILE A 151 14.35 9.75 13.44
C ILE A 151 14.26 10.34 14.85
N ASN A 152 13.29 11.22 15.09
CA ASN A 152 13.01 11.74 16.44
C ASN A 152 12.14 10.74 17.24
N PRO A 153 11.95 10.94 18.56
CA PRO A 153 11.10 10.06 19.38
C PRO A 153 9.65 9.95 18.91
N GLU A 154 9.14 10.96 18.20
CA GLU A 154 7.79 10.97 17.60
C GLU A 154 7.73 10.25 16.24
N GLY A 155 8.85 9.75 15.73
CA GLY A 155 8.93 9.05 14.45
C GLY A 155 8.99 9.94 13.20
N ARG A 156 9.31 11.22 13.35
CA ARG A 156 9.53 12.18 12.26
C ARG A 156 11.01 12.26 11.90
N ILE A 157 11.29 12.56 10.63
CA ILE A 157 12.65 12.76 10.12
C ILE A 157 13.09 14.20 10.35
N MET A 158 14.21 14.36 11.04
CA MET A 158 14.84 15.64 11.34
C MET A 158 16.21 15.73 10.68
N VAL A 159 16.61 16.95 10.30
CA VAL A 159 17.96 17.22 9.78
C VAL A 159 18.83 17.73 10.93
N GLU A 160 19.88 16.99 11.28
CA GLU A 160 20.88 17.39 12.26
C GLU A 160 22.11 17.93 11.52
N ARG A 161 22.45 19.22 11.73
CA ARG A 161 23.62 19.84 11.13
C ARG A 161 24.89 19.25 11.73
N VAL A 162 25.87 18.94 10.88
CA VAL A 162 27.19 18.51 11.33
C VAL A 162 28.16 19.66 11.13
N ASN A 163 28.66 20.23 12.22
CA ASN A 163 29.77 21.18 12.15
C ASN A 163 31.02 20.38 11.82
N GLN A 164 31.58 20.61 10.63
CA GLN A 164 32.93 20.14 10.31
C GLN A 164 33.90 20.90 11.22
N LYS A 165 34.44 20.20 12.23
CA LYS A 165 35.74 20.58 12.81
C LYS A 165 36.84 20.11 11.87
#